data_AF-A0A952UX73-F1
#
_entry.id   AF-A0A952UX73-F1
#
_cell.length_a   1.000
_cell.length_b   1.000
_cell.length_c   1.000
_cell.angle_alpha   90.00
_cell.angle_beta   90.00
_cell.angle_gamma   90.00
#
_symmetry.space_group_name_H-M   'P 1'
#
loop_
_entity.id
_entity.type
_entity.pdbx_description
1 polymer ?
#
loop_
_entity_poly.entity_id
_entity_poly.type
_entity_poly.pdbx_seq_one_letter_code
_entity_poly.pdbx_strand_id
1 'polypeptide(L)'
;MIRLRPEGVFPLEVWNLPVGGRPLQAWRRTPRFASALREVVEGLRRDLPPPGAGTLRPAVRERASSVSHIYLTGGGATEPGLAQGLRAAGFSVSLAEAPRFAAAQAGLTWGAACVDVGQTSLKLARCSRRLSPSHDVTSVERDLVAAPHRDETPLAARSTARASTIRFLSGAIAAHARELPLVLALPCELSDEGVLSGCTYCWKKGDETLLRELAEAAKVDWERLQVLNDAELAAVSAQLDASVPAGEVTLVLTVGFGVGAALLEKVG
;
A
#
# COMPACT_ATOMS: atom_id res chain seq x y z
N MET A 1 10.92 7.83 -15.07
CA MET A 1 10.06 7.11 -14.12
C MET A 1 8.70 6.99 -14.75
N ILE A 2 8.05 5.85 -14.55
CA ILE A 2 6.73 5.56 -15.08
C ILE A 2 5.77 5.40 -13.90
N ARG A 3 4.79 6.28 -13.75
CA ARG A 3 3.68 6.10 -12.81
C ARG A 3 2.74 5.03 -13.37
N LEU A 4 2.73 3.84 -12.77
CA LEU A 4 1.81 2.78 -13.16
C LEU A 4 0.39 3.16 -12.75
N ARG A 5 -0.61 2.86 -13.57
CA ARG A 5 -2.03 3.02 -13.25
C ARG A 5 -2.73 1.73 -13.61
N PRO A 6 -2.91 0.82 -12.65
CA PRO A 6 -3.54 -0.46 -12.95
C PRO A 6 -4.99 -0.24 -13.35
N GLU A 7 -5.44 -0.89 -14.41
CA GLU A 7 -6.81 -0.76 -14.89
C GLU A 7 -7.79 -1.25 -13.82
N GLY A 8 -8.89 -0.50 -13.63
CA GLY A 8 -9.91 -0.82 -12.64
C GLY A 8 -9.51 -0.57 -11.18
N VAL A 9 -8.32 -0.01 -10.92
CA VAL A 9 -7.86 0.30 -9.56
C VAL A 9 -8.05 1.79 -9.25
N PHE A 10 -8.69 2.08 -8.12
CA PHE A 10 -8.94 3.43 -7.64
C PHE A 10 -8.34 3.63 -6.24
N PRO A 11 -7.37 4.53 -6.06
CA PRO A 11 -6.78 4.83 -4.75
C PRO A 11 -7.83 5.31 -3.74
N LEU A 12 -7.72 4.83 -2.50
CA LEU A 12 -8.62 5.20 -1.41
C LEU A 12 -7.87 5.38 -0.09
N GLU A 13 -7.89 6.60 0.45
CA GLU A 13 -7.29 6.88 1.76
C GLU A 13 -8.30 6.61 2.89
N VAL A 14 -8.03 5.58 3.72
CA VAL A 14 -8.92 5.20 4.83
C VAL A 14 -8.33 5.39 6.23
N TRP A 15 -7.00 5.45 6.37
CA TRP A 15 -6.33 5.46 7.68
C TRP A 15 -6.64 6.69 8.53
N ASN A 16 -6.98 7.82 7.89
CA ASN A 16 -7.32 9.08 8.55
C ASN A 16 -8.83 9.23 8.79
N LEU A 17 -9.65 8.29 8.32
CA LEU A 17 -11.10 8.37 8.49
C LEU A 17 -11.47 8.29 9.97
N PRO A 18 -12.37 9.16 10.45
CA PRO A 18 -12.66 9.24 11.88
C PRO A 18 -13.58 8.11 12.33
N VAL A 19 -13.23 7.53 13.47
CA VAL A 19 -14.03 6.55 14.21
C VAL A 19 -13.97 6.91 15.69
N GLY A 20 -15.13 7.18 16.31
CA GLY A 20 -15.19 7.58 17.71
C GLY A 20 -14.33 8.83 18.03
N GLY A 21 -14.28 9.79 17.10
CA GLY A 21 -13.55 11.06 17.28
C GLY A 21 -12.02 10.99 17.08
N ARG A 22 -11.47 9.87 16.60
CA ARG A 22 -10.04 9.69 16.32
C ARG A 22 -9.85 9.03 14.94
N PRO A 23 -8.73 9.24 14.24
CA PRO A 23 -8.47 8.57 12.96
C PRO A 23 -8.39 7.05 13.14
N LEU A 24 -8.78 6.26 12.13
CA LEU A 24 -8.70 4.79 12.10
C LEU A 24 -7.31 4.30 12.56
N GLN A 25 -6.25 4.96 12.10
CA GLN A 25 -4.87 4.65 12.47
C GLN A 25 -4.62 4.64 13.99
N ALA A 26 -5.30 5.50 14.75
CA ALA A 26 -5.15 5.57 16.22
C ALA A 26 -5.68 4.31 16.92
N TRP A 27 -6.58 3.56 16.28
CA TRP A 27 -7.13 2.32 16.81
C TRP A 27 -6.26 1.10 16.53
N ARG A 28 -5.28 1.22 15.63
CA ARG A 28 -4.56 0.09 15.04
C ARG A 28 -3.92 -0.86 16.04
N ARG A 29 -3.38 -0.34 17.15
CA ARG A 29 -2.72 -1.13 18.21
C ARG A 29 -3.64 -1.43 19.39
N THR A 30 -4.94 -1.26 19.22
CA THR A 30 -5.93 -1.44 20.30
C THR A 30 -6.81 -2.66 20.00
N PRO A 31 -7.39 -3.31 21.03
CA PRO A 31 -8.38 -4.38 20.84
C PRO A 31 -9.62 -3.96 20.03
N ARG A 32 -9.88 -2.65 19.90
CA ARG A 32 -11.00 -2.09 19.13
C ARG A 32 -10.71 -1.92 17.64
N PHE A 33 -9.52 -2.28 17.17
CA PHE A 33 -9.15 -2.07 15.76
C PHE A 33 -10.14 -2.71 14.79
N ALA A 34 -10.49 -4.00 14.97
CA ALA A 34 -11.40 -4.70 14.07
C ALA A 34 -12.80 -4.06 14.03
N SER A 35 -13.32 -3.62 15.18
CA SER A 35 -14.60 -2.91 15.23
C SER A 35 -14.53 -1.54 14.57
N ALA A 36 -13.42 -0.82 14.78
CA ALA A 36 -13.22 0.50 14.20
C ALA A 36 -13.08 0.43 12.67
N LEU A 37 -12.33 -0.55 12.16
CA LEU A 37 -12.23 -0.79 10.73
C LEU A 37 -13.60 -1.12 10.12
N ARG A 38 -14.39 -1.98 10.77
CA ARG A 38 -15.76 -2.28 10.34
C ARG A 38 -16.62 -1.02 10.26
N GLU A 39 -16.57 -0.14 11.26
CA GLU A 39 -17.30 1.13 11.26
C GLU A 39 -16.89 2.02 10.06
N VAL A 40 -15.59 2.09 9.73
CA VAL A 40 -15.13 2.80 8.53
C VAL A 40 -15.71 2.20 7.26
N VAL A 41 -15.60 0.88 7.09
CA VAL A 41 -16.06 0.19 5.88
C VAL A 41 -17.58 0.30 5.71
N GLU A 42 -18.35 0.17 6.79
CA GLU A 42 -19.79 0.44 6.76
C GLU A 42 -20.10 1.90 6.42
N GLY A 43 -19.31 2.84 6.94
CA GLY A 43 -19.44 4.27 6.66
C GLY A 43 -19.21 4.61 5.19
N LEU A 44 -18.21 3.97 4.56
CA LEU A 44 -17.95 4.08 3.13
C LEU A 44 -19.17 3.64 2.30
N ARG A 45 -19.86 2.58 2.72
CA ARG A 45 -21.07 2.08 2.03
C ARG A 45 -22.27 3.04 2.14
N ARG A 46 -22.40 3.75 3.27
CA ARG A 46 -23.55 4.60 3.59
C ARG A 46 -23.42 6.04 3.06
N ASP A 47 -22.41 6.32 2.24
CA ASP A 47 -22.09 7.66 1.75
C ASP A 47 -21.95 8.71 2.86
N LEU A 48 -21.54 8.31 4.06
CA LEU A 48 -21.34 9.27 5.15
C LEU A 48 -20.12 10.12 4.78
N PRO A 49 -20.26 11.45 4.62
CA PRO A 49 -19.13 12.30 4.31
C PRO A 49 -18.12 12.16 5.45
N PRO A 50 -16.88 11.74 5.18
CA PRO A 50 -15.92 11.57 6.25
C PRO A 50 -15.55 12.94 6.82
N PRO A 51 -15.72 13.19 8.13
CA PRO A 51 -15.24 14.42 8.74
C PRO A 51 -13.72 14.53 8.61
N GLY A 52 -13.22 15.61 8.00
CA GLY A 52 -11.81 16.01 8.08
C GLY A 52 -10.82 15.20 7.21
N ALA A 53 -11.25 14.19 6.47
CA ALA A 53 -10.48 13.65 5.35
C ALA A 53 -10.86 14.45 4.10
N GLY A 54 -9.89 14.74 3.22
CA GLY A 54 -10.17 15.38 1.94
C GLY A 54 -11.37 14.69 1.26
N THR A 55 -12.27 15.47 0.68
CA THR A 55 -13.50 14.95 0.09
C THR A 55 -13.13 13.87 -0.93
N LEU A 56 -13.55 12.63 -0.69
CA LEU A 56 -13.42 11.57 -1.70
C LEU A 56 -13.97 12.09 -3.02
N ARG A 57 -13.22 11.90 -4.11
CA ARG A 57 -13.67 12.26 -5.45
C ARG A 57 -15.05 11.62 -5.67
N PRO A 58 -16.05 12.34 -6.21
CA PRO A 58 -17.41 11.80 -6.37
C PRO A 58 -17.46 10.41 -7.01
N ALA A 59 -16.64 10.17 -8.03
CA ALA A 59 -16.53 8.88 -8.70
C ALA A 59 -15.98 7.74 -7.81
N VAL A 60 -15.11 8.04 -6.84
CA VAL A 60 -14.58 7.06 -5.87
C VAL A 60 -15.63 6.78 -4.80
N ARG A 61 -16.37 7.81 -4.39
CA ARG A 61 -17.47 7.72 -3.42
C ARG A 61 -18.61 6.83 -3.93
N GLU A 62 -19.03 7.03 -5.18
CA GLU A 62 -20.04 6.21 -5.83
C GLU A 62 -19.65 4.72 -5.80
N ARG A 63 -18.42 4.41 -6.20
CA ARG A 63 -17.87 3.04 -6.17
C ARG A 63 -17.77 2.46 -4.76
N ALA A 64 -17.33 3.26 -3.79
CA ALA A 64 -17.25 2.84 -2.40
C ALA A 64 -18.62 2.43 -1.84
N SER A 65 -19.70 3.07 -2.30
CA SER A 65 -21.07 2.74 -1.90
C SER A 65 -21.56 1.38 -2.40
N SER A 66 -20.99 0.87 -3.49
CA SER A 66 -21.34 -0.43 -4.09
C SER A 66 -20.43 -1.58 -3.66
N VAL A 67 -19.53 -1.37 -2.69
CA VAL A 67 -18.64 -2.43 -2.18
C VAL A 67 -19.46 -3.58 -1.59
N SER A 68 -19.33 -4.75 -2.19
CA SER A 68 -19.92 -6.03 -1.75
C SER A 68 -18.86 -7.01 -1.24
N HIS A 69 -17.63 -6.88 -1.72
CA HIS A 69 -16.52 -7.78 -1.43
C HIS A 69 -15.32 -7.03 -0.82
N ILE A 70 -14.63 -7.68 0.11
CA ILE A 70 -13.39 -7.18 0.72
C ILE A 70 -12.27 -8.18 0.51
N TYR A 71 -11.15 -7.71 -0.01
CA TYR A 71 -9.91 -8.47 -0.10
C TYR A 71 -8.92 -8.02 0.97
N LEU A 72 -8.54 -8.92 1.87
CA LEU A 72 -7.59 -8.65 2.94
C LEU A 72 -6.18 -9.10 2.55
N THR A 73 -5.21 -8.21 2.74
CA THR A 73 -3.79 -8.51 2.56
C THR A 73 -2.91 -7.65 3.47
N GLY A 74 -1.61 -7.89 3.50
CA GLY A 74 -0.65 -7.28 4.44
C GLY A 74 -0.37 -8.13 5.69
N GLY A 75 0.65 -7.74 6.45
CA GLY A 75 1.16 -8.52 7.59
C GLY A 75 0.20 -8.65 8.79
N GLY A 76 -0.84 -7.83 8.86
CA GLY A 76 -1.91 -7.88 9.87
C GLY A 76 -3.26 -8.35 9.31
N ALA A 77 -3.31 -8.85 8.08
CA ALA A 77 -4.57 -9.31 7.45
C ALA A 77 -5.23 -10.49 8.19
N THR A 78 -4.44 -11.26 8.91
CA THR A 78 -4.88 -12.44 9.67
C THR A 78 -5.17 -12.14 11.14
N GLU A 79 -5.29 -10.86 11.52
CA GLU A 79 -5.59 -10.50 12.90
C GLU A 79 -6.93 -11.09 13.37
N PRO A 80 -6.99 -11.63 14.61
CA PRO A 80 -8.19 -12.26 15.12
C PRO A 80 -9.43 -11.34 15.04
N GLY A 81 -10.54 -11.91 14.58
CA GLY A 81 -11.82 -11.21 14.50
C GLY A 81 -11.96 -10.21 13.34
N LEU A 82 -10.90 -9.93 12.57
CA LEU A 82 -10.95 -8.98 11.46
C LEU A 82 -11.91 -9.44 10.35
N ALA A 83 -11.61 -10.58 9.73
CA ALA A 83 -12.45 -11.14 8.67
C ALA A 83 -13.86 -11.50 9.16
N GLN A 84 -13.98 -12.00 10.39
CA GLN A 84 -15.28 -12.33 10.99
C GLN A 84 -16.14 -11.07 11.20
N GLY A 85 -15.55 -9.99 11.72
CA GLY A 85 -16.25 -8.74 11.95
C GLY A 85 -16.76 -8.10 10.66
N LEU A 86 -15.97 -8.20 9.59
CA LEU A 86 -16.37 -7.73 8.26
C LEU A 86 -17.46 -8.61 7.64
N ARG A 87 -17.36 -9.94 7.74
CA ARG A 87 -18.44 -10.85 7.31
C ARG A 87 -19.74 -10.61 8.06
N ALA A 88 -19.67 -10.36 9.37
CA ALA A 88 -20.83 -10.02 10.19
C ALA A 88 -21.51 -8.70 9.78
N ALA A 89 -20.79 -7.79 9.11
CA ALA A 89 -21.34 -6.56 8.52
C ALA A 89 -21.98 -6.78 7.13
N GLY A 90 -22.01 -8.02 6.65
CA GLY A 90 -22.62 -8.42 5.38
C GLY A 90 -21.68 -8.35 4.18
N PHE A 91 -20.37 -8.28 4.39
CA PHE A 91 -19.40 -8.33 3.29
C PHE A 91 -18.95 -9.75 2.99
N SER A 92 -18.79 -10.07 1.71
CA SER A 92 -17.96 -11.21 1.30
C SER A 92 -16.49 -10.85 1.57
N VAL A 93 -15.72 -11.79 2.13
CA VAL A 93 -14.32 -11.51 2.51
C VAL A 93 -13.41 -12.63 2.03
N SER A 94 -12.47 -12.27 1.16
CA SER A 94 -11.33 -13.11 0.75
C SER A 94 -10.05 -12.65 1.43
N LEU A 95 -9.14 -13.58 1.66
CA LEU A 95 -7.83 -13.35 2.25
C LEU A 95 -6.79 -13.85 1.24
N ALA A 96 -5.79 -13.02 0.95
CA ALA A 96 -4.67 -13.43 0.11
C ALA A 96 -3.97 -14.68 0.67
N GLU A 97 -3.56 -15.61 -0.19
CA GLU A 97 -2.88 -16.85 0.23
C GLU A 97 -1.60 -16.58 1.03
N ALA A 98 -0.78 -15.64 0.55
CA ALA A 98 0.44 -15.18 1.20
C ALA A 98 0.37 -13.68 1.52
N PRO A 99 -0.48 -13.26 2.48
CA PRO A 99 -0.91 -11.87 2.60
C PRO A 99 0.23 -10.89 2.87
N ARG A 100 1.31 -11.33 3.53
CA ARG A 100 2.50 -10.50 3.76
C ARG A 100 3.24 -10.11 2.46
N PHE A 101 3.19 -10.95 1.43
CA PHE A 101 4.00 -10.82 0.22
C PHE A 101 3.18 -10.68 -1.08
N ALA A 102 1.86 -10.83 -1.00
CA ALA A 102 0.98 -10.90 -2.16
C ALA A 102 1.11 -9.67 -3.09
N ALA A 103 1.16 -8.46 -2.51
CA ALA A 103 1.39 -7.22 -3.26
C ALA A 103 2.73 -7.23 -4.01
N ALA A 104 3.84 -7.51 -3.31
CA ALA A 104 5.16 -7.57 -3.91
C ALA A 104 5.25 -8.61 -5.04
N GLN A 105 4.61 -9.77 -4.86
CA GLN A 105 4.54 -10.81 -5.90
C GLN A 105 3.74 -10.36 -7.12
N ALA A 106 2.60 -9.69 -6.91
CA ALA A 106 1.78 -9.16 -8.00
C ALA A 106 2.53 -8.14 -8.87
N GLY A 107 3.46 -7.38 -8.28
CA GLY A 107 4.31 -6.43 -9.02
C GLY A 107 5.21 -7.07 -10.07
N LEU A 108 5.48 -8.38 -9.96
CA LEU A 108 6.25 -9.12 -10.96
C LEU A 108 5.52 -9.28 -12.31
N THR A 109 4.24 -8.91 -12.39
CA THR A 109 3.51 -8.86 -13.67
C THR A 109 3.99 -7.73 -14.59
N TRP A 110 4.64 -6.68 -14.05
CA TRP A 110 5.15 -5.55 -14.84
C TRP A 110 6.68 -5.45 -14.88
N GLY A 111 7.36 -6.11 -13.95
CA GLY A 111 8.80 -5.98 -13.78
C GLY A 111 9.50 -7.30 -13.49
N ALA A 112 10.83 -7.31 -13.63
CA ALA A 112 11.64 -8.46 -13.25
C ALA A 112 11.85 -8.54 -11.72
N ALA A 113 11.65 -7.43 -11.03
CA ALA A 113 11.65 -7.32 -9.58
C ALA A 113 10.64 -6.28 -9.09
N CYS A 114 10.23 -6.41 -7.83
CA CYS A 114 9.36 -5.48 -7.14
C CYS A 114 9.88 -5.21 -5.72
N VAL A 115 9.89 -3.94 -5.33
CA VAL A 115 10.14 -3.46 -3.97
C VAL A 115 8.87 -2.83 -3.44
N ASP A 116 8.19 -3.53 -2.54
CA ASP A 116 7.03 -3.02 -1.81
C ASP A 116 7.47 -2.42 -0.47
N VAL A 117 7.50 -1.09 -0.41
CA VAL A 117 7.97 -0.34 0.76
C VAL A 117 6.83 -0.25 1.79
N GLY A 118 6.78 -1.22 2.69
CA GLY A 118 5.92 -1.13 3.87
C GLY A 118 6.49 -0.21 4.95
N GLN A 119 5.69 0.07 5.97
CA GLN A 119 6.08 0.95 7.08
C GLN A 119 6.90 0.25 8.18
N THR A 120 6.84 -1.08 8.27
CA THR A 120 7.63 -1.92 9.20
C THR A 120 8.71 -2.72 8.51
N SER A 121 8.50 -3.08 7.24
CA SER A 121 9.47 -3.84 6.44
C SER A 121 9.23 -3.62 4.95
N LEU A 122 10.31 -3.72 4.19
CA LEU A 122 10.30 -3.77 2.74
C LEU A 122 10.12 -5.22 2.31
N LYS A 123 9.25 -5.48 1.33
CA LYS A 123 9.10 -6.81 0.71
C LYS A 123 9.71 -6.75 -0.67
N LEU A 124 10.58 -7.70 -0.95
CA LEU A 124 11.37 -7.78 -2.16
C LEU A 124 10.97 -9.03 -2.89
N ALA A 125 10.50 -8.89 -4.12
CA ALA A 125 10.14 -10.01 -4.98
C ALA A 125 10.99 -9.96 -6.25
N ARG A 126 11.45 -11.11 -6.74
CA ARG A 126 12.16 -11.21 -8.02
C ARG A 126 11.82 -12.51 -8.76
N CYS A 127 11.80 -12.43 -10.08
CA CYS A 127 11.69 -13.59 -10.95
C CYS A 127 13.03 -14.33 -11.03
N SER A 128 13.13 -15.52 -10.43
CA SER A 128 14.32 -16.36 -10.58
C SER A 128 14.26 -17.14 -11.90
N ARG A 129 14.94 -16.65 -12.94
CA ARG A 129 15.02 -17.34 -14.25
C ARG A 129 15.72 -18.70 -14.21
N ARG A 130 16.33 -19.12 -13.09
CA ARG A 130 17.32 -20.21 -13.10
C ARG A 130 16.80 -21.60 -12.69
N LEU A 131 15.65 -21.75 -12.02
CA LEU A 131 15.33 -23.07 -11.41
C LEU A 131 13.86 -23.55 -11.43
N SER A 132 12.88 -22.73 -11.80
CA SER A 132 11.43 -23.02 -11.90
C SER A 132 10.75 -21.64 -11.90
N PRO A 133 9.49 -21.44 -12.30
CA PRO A 133 8.73 -20.21 -12.00
C PRO A 133 8.47 -20.02 -10.48
N SER A 134 9.47 -20.28 -9.64
CA SER A 134 9.45 -19.88 -8.24
C SER A 134 9.89 -18.42 -8.12
N HIS A 135 9.01 -17.61 -7.55
CA HIS A 135 9.31 -16.24 -7.16
C HIS A 135 10.14 -16.26 -5.89
N ASP A 136 11.32 -15.63 -5.91
CA ASP A 136 12.10 -15.43 -4.70
C ASP A 136 11.56 -14.19 -3.99
N VAL A 137 11.03 -14.39 -2.79
CA VAL A 137 10.46 -13.33 -1.96
C VAL A 137 11.20 -13.26 -0.63
N THR A 138 11.63 -12.06 -0.28
CA THR A 138 12.32 -11.79 0.99
C THR A 138 11.76 -10.51 1.62
N SER A 139 12.13 -10.26 2.87
CA SER A 139 11.82 -8.98 3.51
C SER A 139 12.99 -8.42 4.28
N VAL A 140 13.13 -7.11 4.26
CA VAL A 140 14.08 -6.34 5.06
C VAL A 140 13.29 -5.56 6.09
N GLU A 141 13.51 -5.83 7.38
CA GLU A 141 12.87 -5.05 8.44
C GLU A 141 13.37 -3.59 8.40
N ARG A 142 12.48 -2.65 8.72
CA ARG A 142 12.80 -1.22 8.75
C ARG A 142 13.77 -0.96 9.89
N ASP A 143 14.96 -0.49 9.55
CA ASP A 143 15.91 0.04 10.52
C ASP A 143 15.44 1.42 11.00
N LEU A 144 14.98 1.52 12.25
CA LEU A 144 14.48 2.78 12.82
C LEU A 144 15.59 3.80 13.10
N VAL A 145 16.86 3.40 13.12
CA VAL A 145 17.99 4.34 13.18
C VAL A 145 18.23 4.95 11.80
N ALA A 146 18.22 4.12 10.75
CA ALA A 146 18.45 4.60 9.39
C ALA A 146 17.21 5.27 8.77
N ALA A 147 16.00 4.82 9.08
CA ALA A 147 14.74 5.32 8.56
C ALA A 147 13.71 5.51 9.70
N PRO A 148 13.89 6.50 10.59
CA PRO A 148 13.01 6.71 11.73
C PRO A 148 11.58 7.09 11.32
N HIS A 149 10.62 6.91 12.24
CA HIS A 149 9.25 7.37 12.04
C HIS A 149 9.20 8.90 12.07
N ARG A 150 8.54 9.49 11.07
CA ARG A 150 8.45 10.96 10.91
C ARG A 150 7.84 11.66 12.12
N ASP A 151 6.81 11.07 12.71
CA ASP A 151 6.07 11.65 13.85
C ASP A 151 6.88 11.59 15.15
N GLU A 152 7.84 10.68 15.23
CA GLU A 152 8.78 10.54 16.34
C GLU A 152 10.08 11.34 16.11
N THR A 153 10.26 11.90 14.90
CA THR A 153 11.46 12.64 14.52
C THR A 153 11.25 14.16 14.71
N PRO A 154 12.07 14.83 15.55
CA PRO A 154 12.01 16.28 15.73
C PRO A 154 12.14 17.03 14.41
N LEU A 155 11.42 18.15 14.25
CA LEU A 155 11.39 18.93 13.00
C LEU A 155 12.81 19.30 12.50
N ALA A 156 13.70 19.71 13.40
CA ALA A 156 15.08 20.07 13.09
C ALA A 156 15.94 18.89 12.57
N ALA A 157 15.56 17.64 12.86
CA ALA A 157 16.29 16.45 12.43
C ALA A 157 15.72 15.81 11.14
N ARG A 158 14.58 16.29 10.63
CA ARG A 158 13.87 15.64 9.50
C ARG A 158 14.66 15.64 8.20
N SER A 159 15.48 16.66 7.93
CA SER A 159 16.34 16.68 6.73
C SER A 159 17.40 15.58 6.77
N THR A 160 18.09 15.43 7.90
CA THR A 160 19.06 14.35 8.12
C THR A 160 18.40 12.98 8.06
N ALA A 161 17.24 12.83 8.69
CA ALA A 161 16.47 11.59 8.68
C ALA A 161 15.94 11.23 7.28
N ARG A 162 15.59 12.22 6.46
CA ARG A 162 15.24 12.01 5.04
C ARG A 162 16.44 11.44 4.27
N ALA A 163 17.63 12.02 4.44
CA ALA A 163 18.84 11.56 3.77
C ALA A 163 19.22 10.13 4.20
N SER A 164 19.09 9.79 5.49
CA SER A 164 19.33 8.42 5.97
C SER A 164 18.27 7.43 5.47
N THR A 165 17.00 7.86 5.39
CA THR A 165 15.91 7.08 4.81
C THR A 165 16.20 6.73 3.35
N ILE A 166 16.68 7.70 2.55
CA ILE A 166 17.07 7.47 1.15
C ILE A 166 18.17 6.41 1.08
N ARG A 167 19.20 6.49 1.93
CA ARG A 167 20.27 5.47 1.96
C ARG A 167 19.75 4.09 2.31
N PHE A 168 18.86 3.98 3.29
CA PHE A 168 18.25 2.70 3.68
C PHE A 168 17.43 2.09 2.53
N LEU A 169 16.51 2.87 1.96
CA LEU A 169 15.64 2.40 0.88
C LEU A 169 16.43 2.08 -0.39
N SER A 170 17.37 2.96 -0.78
CA SER A 170 18.21 2.74 -1.96
C SER A 170 19.09 1.50 -1.85
N GLY A 171 19.53 1.12 -0.64
CA GLY A 171 20.26 -0.14 -0.42
C GLY A 171 19.42 -1.37 -0.78
N ALA A 172 18.14 -1.39 -0.41
CA ALA A 172 17.23 -2.48 -0.78
C ALA A 172 16.88 -2.47 -2.28
N ILE A 173 16.70 -1.28 -2.86
CA ILE A 173 16.44 -1.10 -4.30
C ILE A 173 17.66 -1.54 -5.13
N ALA A 174 18.88 -1.20 -4.67
CA ALA A 174 20.13 -1.51 -5.37
C ALA A 174 20.37 -3.02 -5.52
N ALA A 175 19.84 -3.84 -4.59
CA ALA A 175 19.89 -5.29 -4.68
C ALA A 175 19.15 -5.85 -5.91
N HIS A 176 18.28 -5.05 -6.53
CA HIS A 176 17.47 -5.37 -7.71
C HIS A 176 17.70 -4.42 -8.88
N ALA A 177 18.76 -3.61 -8.86
CA ALA A 177 18.98 -2.57 -9.87
C ALA A 177 19.25 -3.13 -11.28
N ARG A 178 19.61 -4.41 -11.41
CA ARG A 178 19.86 -5.06 -12.72
C ARG A 178 18.58 -5.69 -13.29
N GLU A 179 17.55 -5.82 -12.48
CA GLU A 179 16.32 -6.54 -12.72
C GLU A 179 15.25 -5.54 -13.18
N LEU A 180 15.45 -5.03 -14.41
CA LEU A 180 14.61 -4.00 -14.98
C LEU A 180 13.60 -4.56 -16.00
N PRO A 181 12.36 -4.02 -16.08
CA PRO A 181 11.81 -2.92 -15.27
C PRO A 181 11.69 -3.27 -13.78
N LEU A 182 11.92 -2.29 -12.91
CA LEU A 182 11.78 -2.43 -11.45
C LEU A 182 10.51 -1.72 -11.00
N VAL A 183 9.64 -2.45 -10.31
CA VAL A 183 8.45 -1.89 -9.67
C VAL A 183 8.78 -1.45 -8.25
N LEU A 184 8.41 -0.22 -7.89
CA LEU A 184 8.56 0.35 -6.57
C LEU A 184 7.19 0.83 -6.06
N ALA A 185 6.65 0.12 -5.07
CA ALA A 185 5.46 0.56 -4.36
C ALA A 185 5.83 1.35 -3.10
N LEU A 186 5.18 2.50 -2.91
CA LEU A 186 5.42 3.40 -1.79
C LEU A 186 4.21 3.48 -0.85
N PRO A 187 4.43 3.64 0.47
CA PRO A 187 3.36 3.63 1.47
C PRO A 187 2.74 5.02 1.63
N CYS A 188 2.43 5.65 0.51
CA CYS A 188 1.81 6.97 0.42
C CYS A 188 1.04 7.11 -0.89
N GLU A 189 0.00 7.94 -0.87
CA GLU A 189 -0.65 8.40 -2.10
C GLU A 189 0.38 9.04 -3.06
N LEU A 190 0.18 8.78 -4.35
CA LEU A 190 0.91 9.44 -5.44
C LEU A 190 -0.11 10.13 -6.35
N SER A 191 0.15 11.41 -6.66
CA SER A 191 -0.62 12.13 -7.68
C SER A 191 -0.45 11.50 -9.07
N ASP A 192 -1.21 12.03 -10.03
CA ASP A 192 -1.11 11.62 -11.43
C ASP A 192 0.26 11.92 -12.04
N GLU A 193 0.95 12.94 -11.55
CA GLU A 193 2.30 13.34 -11.94
C GLU A 193 3.38 12.58 -11.15
N GLY A 194 2.99 11.69 -10.22
CA GLY A 194 3.90 10.95 -9.35
C GLY A 194 4.40 11.76 -8.15
N VAL A 195 3.70 12.83 -7.77
CA VAL A 195 4.04 13.63 -6.58
C VAL A 195 3.57 12.90 -5.32
N LEU A 196 4.46 12.76 -4.34
CA LEU A 196 4.21 11.98 -3.14
C LEU A 196 3.43 12.78 -2.08
N SER A 197 2.45 12.12 -1.47
CA SER A 197 1.87 12.56 -0.20
C SER A 197 2.81 12.27 0.99
N GLY A 198 2.45 12.79 2.17
CA GLY A 198 3.17 12.48 3.40
C GLY A 198 2.90 11.06 3.88
N CYS A 199 3.87 10.45 4.56
CA CYS A 199 3.68 9.18 5.26
C CYS A 199 4.58 9.11 6.52
N THR A 200 4.76 7.90 7.08
CA THR A 200 5.59 7.68 8.27
C THR A 200 7.10 7.72 8.02
N TYR A 201 7.55 7.91 6.78
CA TYR A 201 8.94 8.19 6.45
C TYR A 201 9.22 9.70 6.42
N CYS A 202 10.49 10.09 6.58
CA CYS A 202 10.88 11.48 6.82
C CYS A 202 10.91 12.40 5.58
N TRP A 203 10.30 12.03 4.45
CA TRP A 203 10.09 12.96 3.34
C TRP A 203 8.86 13.85 3.55
N LYS A 204 8.82 14.99 2.87
CA LYS A 204 7.71 15.97 2.94
C LYS A 204 6.58 15.60 1.97
N LYS A 205 5.37 16.06 2.26
CA LYS A 205 4.30 16.04 1.24
C LYS A 205 4.72 16.97 0.11
N GLY A 206 4.57 16.56 -1.15
CA GLY A 206 5.04 17.32 -2.31
C GLY A 206 6.55 17.22 -2.54
N ASP A 207 7.21 16.17 -2.05
CA ASP A 207 8.64 15.96 -2.29
C ASP A 207 8.89 15.46 -3.72
N GLU A 208 9.11 16.40 -4.64
CA GLU A 208 9.30 16.11 -6.07
C GLU A 208 10.65 15.46 -6.40
N THR A 209 11.63 15.53 -5.50
CA THR A 209 12.99 15.04 -5.76
C THR A 209 13.26 13.65 -5.21
N LEU A 210 12.48 13.18 -4.23
CA LEU A 210 12.73 11.91 -3.52
C LEU A 210 12.93 10.71 -4.46
N LEU A 211 12.02 10.51 -5.42
CA LEU A 211 12.08 9.35 -6.32
C LEU A 211 13.34 9.37 -7.19
N ARG A 212 13.73 10.56 -7.66
CA ARG A 212 14.95 10.74 -8.47
C ARG A 212 16.19 10.46 -7.64
N GLU A 213 16.26 11.02 -6.42
CA GLU A 213 17.36 10.77 -5.48
C GLU A 213 17.46 9.28 -5.09
N LEU A 214 16.33 8.58 -4.93
CA LEU A 214 16.30 7.14 -4.69
C LEU A 214 16.86 6.35 -5.89
N ALA A 215 16.44 6.68 -7.11
CA ALA A 215 16.92 6.03 -8.33
C ALA A 215 18.43 6.23 -8.51
N GLU A 216 18.91 7.47 -8.34
CA GLU A 216 20.32 7.83 -8.41
C GLU A 216 21.15 7.09 -7.35
N ALA A 217 20.71 7.11 -6.08
CA ALA A 217 21.40 6.42 -4.99
C ALA A 217 21.42 4.89 -5.18
N ALA A 218 20.36 4.32 -5.74
CA ALA A 218 20.26 2.89 -6.02
C ALA A 218 20.93 2.47 -7.34
N LYS A 219 21.42 3.43 -8.14
CA LYS A 219 21.95 3.21 -9.50
C LYS A 219 20.93 2.51 -10.42
N VAL A 220 19.66 2.86 -10.26
CA VAL A 220 18.56 2.40 -11.11
C VAL A 220 18.34 3.41 -12.23
N ASP A 221 18.15 2.90 -13.44
CA ASP A 221 17.75 3.72 -14.58
C ASP A 221 16.38 4.37 -14.31
N TRP A 222 16.37 5.71 -14.24
CA TRP A 222 15.18 6.50 -13.98
C TRP A 222 14.03 6.17 -14.93
N GLU A 223 14.31 5.92 -16.20
CA GLU A 223 13.29 5.67 -17.22
C GLU A 223 12.64 4.30 -17.07
N ARG A 224 13.31 3.37 -16.37
CA ARG A 224 12.87 1.99 -16.17
C ARG A 224 12.37 1.71 -14.75
N LEU A 225 12.33 2.74 -13.90
CA LEU A 225 11.68 2.70 -12.59
C LEU A 225 10.18 2.93 -12.75
N GLN A 226 9.38 1.93 -12.39
CA GLN A 226 7.93 1.97 -12.36
C GLN A 226 7.46 2.18 -10.93
N VAL A 227 6.53 3.12 -10.70
CA VAL A 227 6.10 3.49 -9.34
C VAL A 227 4.58 3.48 -9.19
N LEU A 228 4.11 3.09 -8.01
CA LEU A 228 2.71 3.14 -7.59
C LEU A 228 2.57 3.16 -6.06
N ASN A 229 1.35 3.36 -5.56
CA ASN A 229 1.05 3.23 -4.14
C ASN A 229 0.97 1.73 -3.73
N ASP A 230 1.32 1.42 -2.48
CA ASP A 230 1.27 0.07 -1.92
C ASP A 230 -0.14 -0.57 -1.92
N ALA A 231 -1.18 0.21 -1.64
CA ALA A 231 -2.56 -0.27 -1.71
C ALA A 231 -3.05 -0.49 -3.15
N GLU A 232 -2.57 0.30 -4.11
CA GLU A 232 -2.81 0.01 -5.54
C GLU A 232 -2.12 -1.30 -5.96
N LEU A 233 -0.87 -1.52 -5.52
CA LEU A 233 -0.16 -2.77 -5.78
C LEU A 233 -0.88 -3.97 -5.14
N ALA A 234 -1.43 -3.79 -3.93
CA ALA A 234 -2.27 -4.79 -3.29
C ALA A 234 -3.55 -5.08 -4.07
N ALA A 235 -4.15 -4.09 -4.71
CA ALA A 235 -5.32 -4.30 -5.56
C ALA A 235 -5.00 -5.12 -6.80
N VAL A 236 -3.77 -5.05 -7.31
CA VAL A 236 -3.32 -5.89 -8.42
C VAL A 236 -3.19 -7.35 -7.98
N SER A 237 -2.73 -7.59 -6.75
CA SER A 237 -2.80 -8.93 -6.17
C SER A 237 -4.23 -9.45 -6.11
N ALA A 238 -5.18 -8.61 -5.68
CA ALA A 238 -6.59 -8.98 -5.65
C ALA A 238 -7.15 -9.25 -7.07
N GLN A 239 -6.71 -8.49 -8.06
CA GLN A 239 -7.12 -8.67 -9.47
C GLN A 239 -6.70 -10.05 -10.01
N LEU A 240 -5.51 -10.52 -9.65
CA LEU A 240 -4.97 -11.83 -10.05
C LEU A 240 -5.57 -13.00 -9.26
N ASP A 241 -6.22 -12.72 -8.12
CA ASP A 241 -6.75 -13.74 -7.22
C ASP A 241 -8.11 -14.28 -7.73
N ALA A 242 -8.23 -15.60 -7.83
CA ALA A 242 -9.45 -16.26 -8.31
C ALA A 242 -10.63 -16.13 -7.34
N SER A 243 -10.37 -15.88 -6.05
CA SER A 243 -11.40 -15.69 -5.04
C SER A 243 -12.07 -14.31 -5.09
N VAL A 244 -11.51 -13.38 -5.88
CA VAL A 244 -12.06 -12.03 -6.07
C VAL A 244 -13.03 -12.04 -7.26
N PRO A 245 -14.32 -11.69 -7.04
CA PRO A 245 -15.33 -11.73 -8.08
C PRO A 245 -15.08 -10.69 -9.16
N ALA A 246 -15.32 -11.07 -10.42
CA ALA A 246 -15.37 -10.13 -11.54
C ALA A 246 -16.73 -9.43 -11.61
N GLY A 247 -16.75 -8.18 -12.08
CA GLY A 247 -17.99 -7.39 -12.21
C GLY A 247 -18.54 -6.79 -10.92
N GLU A 248 -17.89 -7.01 -9.77
CA GLU A 248 -18.21 -6.40 -8.49
C GLU A 248 -17.13 -5.40 -8.05
N VAL A 249 -17.50 -4.42 -7.23
CA VAL A 249 -16.53 -3.52 -6.59
C VAL A 249 -15.97 -4.18 -5.34
N THR A 250 -14.67 -4.45 -5.36
CA THR A 250 -13.92 -4.98 -4.23
C THR A 250 -13.18 -3.87 -3.49
N LEU A 251 -13.36 -3.78 -2.17
CA LEU A 251 -12.49 -2.99 -1.31
C LEU A 251 -11.27 -3.82 -0.92
N VAL A 252 -10.11 -3.39 -1.40
CA VAL A 252 -8.83 -4.02 -1.07
C VAL A 252 -8.25 -3.29 0.13
N LEU A 253 -7.96 -4.03 1.22
CA LEU A 253 -7.41 -3.47 2.44
C LEU A 253 -6.02 -4.07 2.71
N THR A 254 -5.01 -3.19 2.80
CA THR A 254 -3.69 -3.55 3.31
C THR A 254 -3.65 -3.29 4.81
N VAL A 255 -3.53 -4.35 5.61
CA VAL A 255 -3.46 -4.25 7.07
C VAL A 255 -2.03 -4.55 7.50
N GLY A 256 -1.36 -3.58 8.09
CA GLY A 256 0.04 -3.64 8.50
C GLY A 256 0.31 -2.72 9.68
N PHE A 257 1.37 -1.93 9.68
CA PHE A 257 1.52 -0.85 10.67
C PHE A 257 0.35 0.15 10.65
N GLY A 258 -0.19 0.40 9.45
CA GLY A 258 -1.41 1.16 9.26
C GLY A 258 -2.39 0.42 8.36
N VAL A 259 -3.37 1.15 7.84
CA VAL A 259 -4.40 0.62 6.93
C VAL A 259 -4.35 1.39 5.61
N GLY A 260 -3.90 0.74 4.55
CA GLY A 260 -4.06 1.26 3.19
C GLY A 260 -5.32 0.68 2.55
N ALA A 261 -5.86 1.38 1.55
CA ALA A 261 -6.98 0.87 0.78
C ALA A 261 -6.95 1.28 -0.69
N ALA A 262 -7.60 0.47 -1.51
CA ALA A 262 -7.94 0.78 -2.89
C ALA A 262 -9.27 0.10 -3.22
N LEU A 263 -10.01 0.67 -4.16
CA LEU A 263 -11.15 -0.01 -4.78
C LEU A 263 -10.67 -0.71 -6.05
N LEU A 264 -11.22 -1.89 -6.32
CA LEU A 264 -10.96 -2.68 -7.50
C LEU A 264 -12.28 -3.00 -8.21
N GLU A 265 -12.36 -2.65 -9.49
CA GLU A 265 -13.36 -3.11 -10.44
C GLU A 265 -12.69 -4.12 -11.37
N LYS A 266 -12.80 -5.41 -11.04
CA LYS A 266 -12.18 -6.47 -11.83
C LYS A 266 -13.01 -6.72 -13.09
N VAL A 267 -12.41 -6.46 -14.25
CA VAL A 267 -12.98 -6.84 -15.55
C VAL A 267 -12.88 -8.36 -15.70
N GLY A 268 -13.98 -8.98 -16.14
CA GLY A 268 -14.09 -10.43 -16.35
C GLY A 268 -13.47 -10.92 -17.64
#